data_AF-L1MCR8-F1
#
_entry.id   AF-L1MCR8-F1
#
_cell.length_a   1.000
_cell.length_b   1.000
_cell.length_c   1.000
_cell.angle_alpha   90.00
_cell.angle_beta   90.00
_cell.angle_gamma   90.00
#
_symmetry.space_group_name_H-M   'P 1'
#
loop_
_entity.id
_entity.type
_entity.pdbx_description
1 polymer ?
#
loop_
_entity_poly.entity_id
_entity_poly.type
_entity_poly.pdbx_seq_one_letter_code
_entity_poly.pdbx_strand_id
1 'polypeptide(L)'
;MTDTQHIKIQDYAYPLPEERIAKYPLPQRDQSKLLLRSCDGTIGEEVFSHLPEYLPKGALMVFNNTKVIQARLHFHKSTGALIEIFCLEPFSPLDYQLSFAAKGEVSWVCLVGNLKKWKEGTLQREVAVQNRIVTLTAERVGEQGTGFEVRFSWDDTSISWAEILESIGELPIPPYLNRDTEESDLNAYQTVYSRIKGSVAAPTAGLHFTEEVLQNLDARGIERNEITLHVGAGTFKPVKSEEISGHTMHAEWIAVPRTSIERLLAHGAQCIAVGTTSVRTLESLYYIGVRLHQARAEQRTPSEDDLHVPQWLPYEYAASTPTPLTSVEALQEILLYLDEHGLQTLHTATQIIIAPGYEYHIVRTIVTNFHQPQSTLLLLVSAFVDGRWQEIYDYALNHDFRFLSYGDSSVLNYDALKDTEA
;
A
#
# COMPACT_ATOMS: atom_id res chain seq x y z
N MET A 1 -0.32 -27.37 -1.86
CA MET A 1 -1.32 -26.29 -1.78
C MET A 1 -2.41 -26.76 -0.85
N THR A 2 -2.45 -26.39 0.43
CA THR A 2 -3.59 -26.84 1.26
C THR A 2 -3.86 -26.02 2.54
N ASP A 3 -2.95 -25.73 3.47
CA ASP A 3 -3.42 -25.14 4.74
C ASP A 3 -3.70 -23.62 4.70
N THR A 4 -2.81 -22.82 4.10
CA THR A 4 -2.97 -21.35 4.12
C THR A 4 -4.27 -20.89 3.44
N GLN A 5 -4.63 -21.48 2.29
CA GLN A 5 -5.85 -21.12 1.55
C GLN A 5 -7.14 -21.36 2.34
N HIS A 6 -7.13 -22.30 3.28
CA HIS A 6 -8.27 -22.67 4.13
C HIS A 6 -8.29 -21.94 5.47
N ILE A 7 -7.42 -20.94 5.68
CA ILE A 7 -7.48 -20.08 6.86
C ILE A 7 -8.86 -19.43 6.93
N LYS A 8 -9.55 -19.61 8.06
CA LYS A 8 -10.83 -18.98 8.33
C LYS A 8 -10.59 -17.56 8.83
N ILE A 9 -11.21 -16.59 8.17
CA ILE A 9 -10.98 -15.18 8.51
C ILE A 9 -11.50 -14.82 9.92
N GLN A 10 -12.52 -15.54 10.39
CA GLN A 10 -13.08 -15.38 11.74
C GLN A 10 -12.07 -15.65 12.85
N ASP A 11 -11.02 -16.46 12.59
CA ASP A 11 -9.98 -16.76 13.58
C ASP A 11 -9.07 -15.55 13.82
N TYR A 12 -9.20 -14.53 12.97
CA TYR A 12 -8.54 -13.22 13.04
C TYR A 12 -9.50 -12.12 13.51
N ALA A 13 -10.55 -12.50 14.22
CA ALA A 13 -11.44 -11.57 14.90
C ALA A 13 -10.89 -11.21 16.29
N TYR A 14 -11.00 -9.95 16.67
CA TYR A 14 -10.74 -9.46 18.02
C TYR A 14 -11.70 -8.30 18.32
N PRO A 15 -12.04 -8.02 19.59
CA PRO A 15 -12.92 -6.92 19.93
C PRO A 15 -12.19 -5.59 19.66
N LEU A 16 -12.72 -4.79 18.73
CA LEU A 16 -12.24 -3.42 18.47
C LEU A 16 -13.35 -2.43 18.84
N PRO A 17 -13.34 -1.87 20.05
CA PRO A 17 -14.30 -0.84 20.46
C PRO A 17 -14.14 0.45 19.64
N GLU A 18 -15.23 1.18 19.37
CA GLU A 18 -15.18 2.41 18.56
C GLU A 18 -14.31 3.48 19.22
N GLU A 19 -14.28 3.54 20.56
CA GLU A 19 -13.45 4.47 21.33
C GLU A 19 -11.94 4.22 21.18
N ARG A 20 -11.53 3.03 20.70
CA ARG A 20 -10.12 2.73 20.38
C ARG A 20 -9.75 3.16 18.97
N ILE A 21 -10.70 3.50 18.10
CA ILE A 21 -10.43 3.94 16.73
C ILE A 21 -10.12 5.44 16.73
N ALA A 22 -8.87 5.80 16.37
CA ALA A 22 -8.49 7.20 16.25
C ALA A 22 -9.09 7.85 14.98
N LYS A 23 -10.01 8.80 15.18
CA LYS A 23 -10.65 9.58 14.09
C LYS A 23 -9.75 10.70 13.53
N TYR A 24 -8.79 11.15 14.35
CA TYR A 24 -7.81 12.19 14.01
C TYR A 24 -6.44 11.80 14.56
N PRO A 25 -5.34 12.23 13.91
CA PRO A 25 -4.00 12.05 14.45
C PRO A 25 -3.78 12.92 15.68
N LEU A 26 -2.75 12.60 16.46
CA LEU A 26 -2.27 13.53 17.49
C LEU A 26 -1.72 14.82 16.85
N PRO A 27 -1.80 15.97 17.54
CA PRO A 27 -1.20 17.21 17.06
C PRO A 27 0.30 17.08 16.75
N GLN A 28 1.03 16.35 17.61
CA GLN A 28 2.39 15.88 17.38
C GLN A 28 2.33 14.38 17.14
N ARG A 29 2.59 13.96 15.91
CA ARG A 29 2.31 12.58 15.47
C ARG A 29 3.28 11.56 16.03
N ASP A 30 4.51 11.98 16.25
CA ASP A 30 5.58 11.20 16.86
C ASP A 30 5.42 11.05 18.37
N GLN A 31 4.44 11.72 18.99
CA GLN A 31 4.03 11.47 20.37
C GLN A 31 3.00 10.35 20.50
N SER A 32 2.70 9.63 19.41
CA SER A 32 1.89 8.42 19.46
C SER A 32 2.62 7.30 20.21
N LYS A 33 1.85 6.35 20.76
CA LYS A 33 2.47 5.18 21.39
C LYS A 33 3.14 4.30 20.35
N LEU A 34 4.22 3.66 20.75
CA LEU A 34 4.96 2.66 20.00
C LEU A 34 5.01 1.37 20.82
N LEU A 35 4.37 0.32 20.31
CA LEU A 35 4.55 -1.02 20.84
C LEU A 35 5.87 -1.59 20.30
N LEU A 36 6.74 -2.04 21.20
CA LEU A 36 7.99 -2.70 20.86
C LEU A 36 7.77 -4.21 20.95
N ARG A 37 8.11 -4.97 19.91
CA ARG A 37 8.14 -6.44 19.98
C ARG A 37 9.47 -6.99 19.49
N SER A 38 10.17 -7.75 20.32
CA SER A 38 11.40 -8.47 19.94
C SER A 38 11.10 -9.79 19.23
N CYS A 39 12.14 -10.40 18.65
CA CYS A 39 12.08 -11.71 18.00
C CYS A 39 11.58 -12.82 18.95
N ASP A 40 11.99 -12.79 20.22
CA ASP A 40 11.55 -13.77 21.23
C ASP A 40 10.08 -13.60 21.65
N GLY A 41 9.47 -12.47 21.30
CA GLY A 41 8.08 -12.13 21.61
C GLY A 41 7.91 -11.26 22.86
N THR A 42 9.00 -10.77 23.47
CA THR A 42 8.90 -9.76 24.53
C THR A 42 8.24 -8.49 23.99
N ILE A 43 7.22 -8.02 24.70
CA ILE A 43 6.47 -6.80 24.36
C ILE A 43 6.83 -5.70 25.35
N GLY A 44 7.08 -4.50 24.83
CA GLY A 44 7.26 -3.26 25.57
C GLY A 44 6.46 -2.11 24.96
N GLU A 45 6.52 -0.96 25.61
CA GLU A 45 5.85 0.26 25.20
C GLU A 45 6.84 1.43 25.27
N GLU A 46 6.77 2.31 24.29
CA GLU A 46 7.56 3.53 24.22
C GLU A 46 6.79 4.61 23.43
N VAL A 47 7.35 5.80 23.28
CA VAL A 47 6.84 6.85 22.38
C VAL A 47 7.49 6.74 21.00
N PHE A 48 6.73 7.00 19.94
CA PHE A 48 7.20 6.85 18.56
C PHE A 48 8.45 7.68 18.24
N SER A 49 8.61 8.87 18.85
CA SER A 49 9.80 9.71 18.69
C SER A 49 11.11 9.00 19.06
N HIS A 50 11.07 8.00 19.95
CA HIS A 50 12.22 7.19 20.34
C HIS A 50 12.44 5.95 19.44
N LEU A 51 11.61 5.71 18.42
CA LEU A 51 11.81 4.61 17.46
C LEU A 51 13.27 4.47 16.99
N PRO A 52 13.98 5.55 16.59
CA PRO A 52 15.37 5.44 16.13
C PRO A 52 16.32 4.79 17.15
N GLU A 53 16.02 4.86 18.46
CA GLU A 53 16.85 4.32 19.53
C GLU A 53 16.91 2.80 19.56
N TYR A 54 15.86 2.14 19.08
CA TYR A 54 15.68 0.68 19.08
C TYR A 54 16.11 0.02 17.78
N LEU A 55 16.38 0.81 16.73
CA LEU A 55 16.79 0.30 15.43
C LEU A 55 18.32 0.14 15.37
N PRO A 56 18.82 -0.92 14.70
CA PRO A 56 20.25 -1.15 14.57
C PRO A 56 20.91 -0.07 13.73
N LYS A 57 22.13 0.29 14.10
CA LYS A 57 22.94 1.26 13.36
C LYS A 57 23.29 0.69 11.99
N GLY A 58 23.30 1.57 10.98
CA GLY A 58 23.62 1.18 9.61
C GLY A 58 22.55 0.32 8.95
N ALA A 59 21.37 0.15 9.54
CA ALA A 59 20.26 -0.58 8.92
C ALA A 59 19.63 0.21 7.76
N LEU A 60 19.05 -0.51 6.80
CA LEU A 60 18.25 0.06 5.72
C LEU A 60 16.78 0.10 6.11
N MET A 61 16.16 1.28 6.01
CA MET A 61 14.74 1.50 6.27
C MET A 61 14.02 1.96 5.00
N VAL A 62 12.98 1.23 4.61
CA VAL A 62 12.29 1.41 3.32
C VAL A 62 10.90 2.00 3.51
N PHE A 63 10.64 3.10 2.81
CA PHE A 63 9.42 3.89 2.88
C PHE A 63 8.64 3.85 1.57
N ASN A 64 7.31 3.78 1.64
CA ASN A 64 6.44 4.03 0.49
C ASN A 64 6.19 5.54 0.32
N ASN A 65 6.74 6.15 -0.72
CA ASN A 65 6.66 7.59 -0.96
C ASN A 65 5.43 8.03 -1.79
N THR A 66 4.42 7.16 -1.90
CA THR A 66 3.18 7.50 -2.58
C THR A 66 2.43 8.63 -1.88
N LYS A 67 1.76 9.46 -2.68
CA LYS A 67 0.94 10.58 -2.24
C LYS A 67 -0.51 10.33 -2.63
N VAL A 68 -1.41 10.51 -1.67
CA VAL A 68 -2.85 10.32 -1.88
C VAL A 68 -3.37 11.39 -2.83
N ILE A 69 -4.19 10.98 -3.79
CA ILE A 69 -4.87 11.87 -4.74
C ILE A 69 -6.31 12.12 -4.32
N GLN A 70 -6.83 13.28 -4.70
CA GLN A 70 -8.23 13.67 -4.55
C GLN A 70 -9.09 12.92 -5.59
N ALA A 71 -9.38 11.65 -5.32
CA ALA A 71 -9.98 10.72 -6.28
C ALA A 71 -11.48 10.44 -6.06
N ARG A 72 -12.12 11.04 -5.05
CA ARG A 72 -13.57 10.90 -4.83
C ARG A 72 -14.32 12.03 -5.51
N LEU A 73 -15.14 11.70 -6.50
CA LEU A 73 -15.91 12.64 -7.30
C LEU A 73 -17.39 12.54 -6.99
N HIS A 74 -18.08 13.68 -7.00
CA HIS A 74 -19.52 13.76 -6.80
C HIS A 74 -20.25 14.30 -8.02
N PHE A 75 -21.27 13.56 -8.45
CA PHE A 75 -22.16 13.92 -9.52
C PHE A 75 -23.61 13.93 -9.03
N HIS A 76 -24.40 14.87 -9.53
CA HIS A 76 -25.83 14.92 -9.25
C HIS A 76 -26.60 14.61 -10.53
N LYS A 77 -27.55 13.68 -10.45
CA LYS A 77 -28.51 13.47 -11.55
C LYS A 77 -29.49 14.63 -11.64
N SER A 78 -30.17 14.77 -12.78
CA SER A 78 -31.32 15.67 -12.95
C SER A 78 -32.43 15.45 -11.92
N THR A 79 -32.54 14.24 -11.35
CA THR A 79 -33.47 13.90 -10.26
C THR A 79 -33.00 14.37 -8.87
N GLY A 80 -31.85 15.04 -8.76
CA GLY A 80 -31.22 15.44 -7.49
C GLY A 80 -30.48 14.32 -6.76
N ALA A 81 -30.38 13.11 -7.34
CA ALA A 81 -29.69 12.00 -6.70
C ALA A 81 -28.17 12.15 -6.79
N LEU A 82 -27.48 12.09 -5.66
CA LEU A 82 -26.02 12.04 -5.56
C LEU A 82 -25.48 10.66 -5.98
N ILE A 83 -24.54 10.67 -6.92
CA ILE A 83 -23.72 9.54 -7.33
C ILE A 83 -22.27 9.86 -6.98
N GLU A 84 -21.64 8.94 -6.27
CA GLU A 84 -20.24 9.07 -5.87
C GLU A 84 -19.40 8.16 -6.76
N ILE A 85 -18.35 8.69 -7.36
CA ILE A 85 -17.42 7.93 -8.19
C ILE A 85 -16.04 8.03 -7.55
N PHE A 86 -15.52 6.90 -7.12
CA PHE A 86 -14.21 6.82 -6.50
C PHE A 86 -13.21 6.23 -7.50
N CYS A 87 -12.35 7.08 -8.06
CA CYS A 87 -11.31 6.69 -9.01
C CYS A 87 -10.23 5.87 -8.30
N LEU A 88 -9.93 4.67 -8.79
CA LEU A 88 -9.06 3.72 -8.12
C LEU A 88 -7.70 3.65 -8.80
N GLU A 89 -7.72 3.39 -10.10
CA GLU A 89 -6.53 3.25 -10.93
C GLU A 89 -6.86 3.62 -12.39
N PRO A 90 -5.89 4.11 -13.16
CA PRO A 90 -6.04 4.35 -14.58
C PRO A 90 -6.37 3.06 -15.34
N PHE A 91 -7.28 3.18 -16.31
CA PHE A 91 -7.60 2.11 -17.25
C PHE A 91 -7.09 2.44 -18.65
N SER A 92 -7.26 3.68 -19.10
CA SER A 92 -6.72 4.16 -20.38
C SER A 92 -6.43 5.66 -20.33
N PRO A 93 -5.17 6.10 -20.49
CA PRO A 93 -3.97 5.24 -20.51
C PRO A 93 -3.71 4.56 -19.15
N LEU A 94 -3.08 3.39 -19.16
CA LEU A 94 -2.75 2.63 -17.93
C LEU A 94 -1.68 3.30 -17.07
N ASP A 95 -0.75 4.02 -17.71
CA ASP A 95 0.30 4.74 -17.00
C ASP A 95 -0.29 5.95 -16.26
N TYR A 96 0.03 6.07 -14.97
CA TYR A 96 -0.47 7.15 -14.11
C TYR A 96 -0.04 8.53 -14.61
N GLN A 97 1.21 8.70 -15.07
CA GLN A 97 1.71 9.99 -15.52
C GLN A 97 1.00 10.42 -16.81
N LEU A 98 0.84 9.51 -17.77
CA LEU A 98 0.08 9.75 -18.99
C LEU A 98 -1.41 10.00 -18.69
N SER A 99 -1.98 9.28 -17.72
CA SER A 99 -3.38 9.41 -17.34
C SER A 99 -3.67 10.76 -16.69
N PHE A 100 -2.82 11.20 -15.76
CA PHE A 100 -2.92 12.53 -15.16
C PHE A 100 -2.70 13.66 -16.17
N ALA A 101 -1.81 13.46 -17.15
CA ALA A 101 -1.54 14.42 -18.21
C ALA A 101 -2.57 14.38 -19.36
N ALA A 102 -3.49 13.40 -19.36
CA ALA A 102 -4.48 13.23 -20.41
C ALA A 102 -5.40 14.45 -20.53
N LYS A 103 -5.80 14.75 -21.76
CA LYS A 103 -6.56 15.93 -22.15
C LYS A 103 -7.77 15.52 -22.97
N GLY A 104 -8.95 16.02 -22.60
CA GLY A 104 -10.23 15.75 -23.27
C GLY A 104 -10.92 14.46 -22.84
N GLU A 105 -10.18 13.37 -22.62
CA GLU A 105 -10.74 12.11 -22.11
C GLU A 105 -9.75 11.26 -21.32
N VAL A 106 -10.28 10.42 -20.43
CA VAL A 106 -9.54 9.37 -19.71
C VAL A 106 -10.50 8.27 -19.22
N SER A 107 -10.06 7.02 -19.13
CA SER A 107 -10.82 5.95 -18.46
C SER A 107 -10.11 5.53 -17.17
N TRP A 108 -10.88 5.33 -16.11
CA TRP A 108 -10.40 4.83 -14.82
C TRP A 108 -11.29 3.69 -14.32
N VAL A 109 -10.69 2.73 -13.62
CA VAL A 109 -11.44 1.78 -12.81
C VAL A 109 -11.92 2.52 -11.56
N CYS A 110 -13.23 2.47 -11.30
CA CYS A 110 -13.88 3.24 -10.23
C CYS A 110 -14.81 2.37 -9.37
N LEU A 111 -14.95 2.71 -8.08
CA LEU A 111 -16.11 2.28 -7.29
C LEU A 111 -17.22 3.31 -7.43
N VAL A 112 -18.46 2.85 -7.57
CA VAL A 112 -19.62 3.72 -7.74
C VAL A 112 -20.55 3.59 -6.53
N GLY A 113 -20.60 4.64 -5.72
CA GLY A 113 -21.59 4.82 -4.66
C GLY A 113 -22.97 5.09 -5.23
N ASN A 114 -24.02 4.60 -4.55
CA ASN A 114 -25.42 4.72 -5.00
C ASN A 114 -25.67 4.16 -6.43
N LEU A 115 -24.90 3.16 -6.87
CA LEU A 115 -24.98 2.56 -8.22
C LEU A 115 -26.42 2.24 -8.68
N LYS A 116 -27.30 1.79 -7.78
CA LYS A 116 -28.72 1.48 -8.09
C LYS A 116 -29.47 2.67 -8.73
N LYS A 117 -28.99 3.90 -8.51
CA LYS A 117 -29.55 5.15 -9.07
C LYS A 117 -28.91 5.56 -10.40
N TRP A 118 -27.80 4.95 -10.81
CA TRP A 118 -27.11 5.18 -12.08
C TRP A 118 -27.06 3.90 -12.92
N LYS A 119 -28.21 3.55 -13.52
CA LYS A 119 -28.34 2.36 -14.35
C LYS A 119 -27.76 2.56 -15.75
N GLU A 120 -28.11 3.65 -16.40
CA GLU A 120 -27.70 3.98 -17.78
C GLU A 120 -27.54 5.50 -17.95
N GLY A 121 -26.88 5.90 -19.04
CA GLY A 121 -26.66 7.29 -19.42
C GLY A 121 -25.41 7.91 -18.80
N THR A 122 -25.12 9.13 -19.22
CA THR A 122 -23.99 9.92 -18.73
C THR A 122 -24.39 10.76 -17.52
N LEU A 123 -23.40 11.09 -16.69
CA LEU A 123 -23.49 12.09 -15.64
C LEU A 123 -22.71 13.32 -16.10
N GLN A 124 -23.22 14.50 -15.81
CA GLN A 124 -22.55 15.76 -16.16
C GLN A 124 -22.51 16.70 -14.97
N ARG A 125 -21.43 17.47 -14.88
CA ARG A 125 -21.25 18.51 -13.87
C ARG A 125 -20.37 19.62 -14.45
N GLU A 126 -20.74 20.86 -14.16
CA GLU A 126 -19.86 22.01 -14.39
C GLU A 126 -18.78 22.07 -13.30
N VAL A 127 -17.54 22.27 -13.74
CA VAL A 127 -16.34 22.26 -12.90
C VAL A 127 -15.56 23.54 -13.15
N ALA A 128 -15.23 24.26 -12.08
CA ALA A 128 -14.42 25.47 -12.16
C ALA A 128 -12.93 25.13 -12.00
N VAL A 129 -12.17 25.13 -13.10
CA VAL A 129 -10.72 24.86 -13.11
C VAL A 129 -9.99 26.13 -13.55
N GLN A 130 -9.11 26.68 -12.71
CA GLN A 130 -8.26 27.84 -13.05
C GLN A 130 -9.05 29.01 -13.69
N ASN A 131 -10.20 29.38 -13.12
CA ASN A 131 -11.12 30.41 -13.62
C ASN A 131 -11.83 30.10 -14.96
N ARG A 132 -11.82 28.84 -15.40
CA ARG A 132 -12.62 28.35 -16.54
C ARG A 132 -13.69 27.41 -16.04
N ILE A 133 -14.83 27.41 -16.71
CA ILE A 133 -15.89 26.44 -16.46
C ILE A 133 -15.79 25.38 -17.54
N VAL A 134 -15.65 24.13 -17.13
CA VAL A 134 -15.65 22.96 -18.02
C VAL A 134 -16.81 22.04 -17.69
N THR A 135 -17.37 21.40 -18.70
CA THR A 135 -18.42 20.40 -18.54
C THR A 135 -17.77 19.02 -18.44
N LEU A 136 -17.62 18.52 -17.21
CA LEU A 136 -17.13 17.15 -16.99
C LEU A 136 -18.28 16.16 -17.16
N THR A 137 -18.08 15.19 -18.05
CA THR A 137 -18.97 14.07 -18.29
C THR A 137 -18.35 12.78 -17.77
N ALA A 138 -19.15 11.94 -17.10
CA ALA A 138 -18.79 10.59 -16.70
C ALA A 138 -19.75 9.57 -17.34
N GLU A 139 -19.20 8.56 -18.00
CA GLU A 139 -19.91 7.46 -18.65
C GLU A 139 -19.42 6.13 -18.07
N ARG A 140 -20.37 5.30 -17.61
CA ARG A 140 -20.05 3.95 -17.13
C ARG A 140 -20.00 3.00 -18.32
N VAL A 141 -18.81 2.53 -18.66
CA VAL A 141 -18.55 1.71 -19.86
C VAL A 141 -18.83 0.23 -19.59
N GLY A 142 -18.36 -0.30 -18.46
CA GLY A 142 -18.46 -1.73 -18.16
C GLY A 142 -18.07 -2.08 -16.73
N GLU A 143 -18.22 -3.36 -16.39
CA GLU A 143 -17.71 -3.92 -15.13
C GLU A 143 -16.23 -4.29 -15.29
N GLN A 144 -15.42 -3.99 -14.26
CA GLN A 144 -14.01 -4.33 -14.20
C GLN A 144 -13.68 -4.91 -12.82
N GLY A 145 -13.55 -6.23 -12.75
CA GLY A 145 -13.33 -6.95 -11.50
C GLY A 145 -14.43 -6.64 -10.46
N THR A 146 -14.09 -5.88 -9.42
CA THR A 146 -15.03 -5.47 -8.36
C THR A 146 -15.49 -4.01 -8.47
N GLY A 147 -15.13 -3.32 -9.55
CA GLY A 147 -15.47 -1.94 -9.85
C GLY A 147 -16.04 -1.80 -11.26
N PHE A 148 -16.05 -0.57 -11.77
CA PHE A 148 -16.56 -0.23 -13.10
C PHE A 148 -15.52 0.58 -13.86
N GLU A 149 -15.37 0.32 -15.15
CA GLU A 149 -14.72 1.27 -16.03
C GLU A 149 -15.63 2.50 -16.16
N VAL A 150 -15.12 3.66 -15.79
CA VAL A 150 -15.77 4.94 -16.00
C VAL A 150 -14.89 5.77 -16.93
N ARG A 151 -15.45 6.15 -18.07
CA ARG A 151 -14.84 7.10 -18.99
C ARG A 151 -15.25 8.50 -18.58
N PHE A 152 -14.26 9.36 -18.42
CA PHE A 152 -14.43 10.78 -18.19
C PHE A 152 -14.07 11.55 -19.45
N SER A 153 -14.87 12.55 -19.79
CA SER A 153 -14.59 13.46 -20.90
C SER A 153 -15.00 14.89 -20.57
N TRP A 154 -14.31 15.86 -21.15
CA TRP A 154 -14.57 17.28 -20.92
C TRP A 154 -14.32 18.13 -22.17
N ASP A 155 -14.93 19.31 -22.19
CA ASP A 155 -15.02 20.19 -23.37
C ASP A 155 -13.77 21.06 -23.62
N ASP A 156 -13.01 21.44 -22.59
CA ASP A 156 -11.74 22.19 -22.74
C ASP A 156 -10.52 21.26 -22.72
N THR A 157 -10.02 20.89 -23.89
CA THR A 157 -8.84 20.02 -24.04
C THR A 157 -7.52 20.68 -23.63
N SER A 158 -7.49 21.95 -23.23
CA SER A 158 -6.28 22.54 -22.65
C SER A 158 -6.06 22.11 -21.20
N ILE A 159 -7.13 21.73 -20.49
CA ILE A 159 -7.12 21.26 -19.10
C ILE A 159 -6.83 19.76 -19.05
N SER A 160 -5.95 19.36 -18.15
CA SER A 160 -5.57 17.97 -17.88
C SER A 160 -6.49 17.32 -16.84
N TRP A 161 -6.50 15.97 -16.82
CA TRP A 161 -7.24 15.21 -15.81
C TRP A 161 -6.79 15.53 -14.38
N ALA A 162 -5.50 15.72 -14.15
CA ALA A 162 -4.97 16.10 -12.83
C ALA A 162 -5.57 17.41 -12.31
N GLU A 163 -5.70 18.42 -13.17
CA GLU A 163 -6.28 19.72 -12.81
C GLU A 163 -7.77 19.62 -12.48
N ILE A 164 -8.49 18.70 -13.13
CA ILE A 164 -9.90 18.39 -12.80
C ILE A 164 -10.00 17.72 -11.42
N LEU A 165 -9.18 16.69 -11.16
CA LEU A 165 -9.15 16.02 -9.86
C LEU A 165 -8.80 16.97 -8.72
N GLU A 166 -7.84 17.88 -8.91
CA GLU A 166 -7.47 18.87 -7.90
C GLU A 166 -8.59 19.88 -7.61
N SER A 167 -9.40 20.21 -8.62
CA SER A 167 -10.50 21.17 -8.50
C SER A 167 -11.73 20.61 -7.79
N ILE A 168 -12.16 19.39 -8.12
CA ILE A 168 -13.44 18.83 -7.62
C ILE A 168 -13.31 17.54 -6.84
N GLY A 169 -12.14 16.91 -6.85
CA GLY A 169 -11.91 15.69 -6.12
C GLY A 169 -11.87 15.96 -4.62
N GLU A 170 -12.51 15.08 -3.87
CA GLU A 170 -12.34 15.01 -2.43
C GLU A 170 -11.27 13.98 -2.10
N LEU A 171 -10.52 14.24 -1.02
CA LEU A 171 -9.56 13.28 -0.50
C LEU A 171 -10.33 12.10 0.09
N PRO A 172 -10.12 10.86 -0.41
CA PRO A 172 -10.73 9.68 0.18
C PRO A 172 -10.11 9.38 1.54
N ILE A 173 -10.94 9.35 2.58
CA ILE A 173 -10.53 8.86 3.89
C ILE A 173 -11.19 7.50 4.17
N PRO A 174 -10.57 6.64 5.00
CA PRO A 174 -11.12 5.32 5.28
C PRO A 174 -12.53 5.40 5.89
N PRO A 175 -13.46 4.52 5.47
CA PRO A 175 -14.86 4.58 5.91
C PRO A 175 -15.02 4.35 7.42
N TYR A 176 -14.09 3.64 8.06
CA TYR A 176 -14.13 3.40 9.51
C TYR A 176 -13.83 4.63 10.36
N LEU A 177 -13.34 5.74 9.78
CA LEU A 177 -13.21 7.00 10.52
C LEU A 177 -14.58 7.60 10.87
N ASN A 178 -15.63 7.20 10.14
CA ASN A 178 -17.02 7.58 10.39
C ASN A 178 -17.23 9.10 10.53
N ARG A 179 -16.60 9.85 9.62
CA ARG A 179 -16.75 11.31 9.46
C ARG A 179 -16.49 11.68 8.00
N ASP A 180 -16.85 12.90 7.63
CA ASP A 180 -16.54 13.47 6.33
C ASP A 180 -15.08 13.93 6.26
N THR A 181 -14.57 14.07 5.02
CA THR A 181 -13.24 14.62 4.75
C THR A 181 -13.20 16.10 5.12
N GLU A 182 -12.14 16.52 5.82
CA GLU A 182 -11.93 17.90 6.24
C GLU A 182 -10.69 18.50 5.56
N GLU A 183 -10.58 19.82 5.50
CA GLU A 183 -9.43 20.50 4.89
C GLU A 183 -8.10 20.10 5.57
N SER A 184 -8.12 19.85 6.88
CA SER A 184 -6.95 19.35 7.61
C SER A 184 -6.43 18.01 7.09
N ASP A 185 -7.29 17.16 6.50
CA ASP A 185 -6.89 15.85 5.96
C ASP A 185 -5.97 15.97 4.74
N LEU A 186 -6.05 17.07 3.97
CA LEU A 186 -5.16 17.30 2.82
C LEU A 186 -3.68 17.26 3.23
N ASN A 187 -3.38 17.72 4.45
CA ASN A 187 -2.06 17.64 5.04
C ASN A 187 -1.95 16.42 5.96
N ALA A 188 -3.00 16.13 6.74
CA ALA A 188 -2.91 15.15 7.80
C ALA A 188 -2.90 13.70 7.30
N TYR A 189 -3.54 13.42 6.19
CA TYR A 189 -3.60 12.09 5.59
C TYR A 189 -2.51 11.91 4.52
N GLN A 190 -1.34 12.46 4.79
CA GLN A 190 -0.14 12.35 3.95
C GLN A 190 1.09 12.17 4.85
N THR A 191 2.09 11.45 4.36
CA THR A 191 3.40 11.37 5.02
C THR A 191 4.24 12.59 4.64
N VAL A 192 5.14 13.00 5.54
CA VAL A 192 6.02 14.18 5.32
C VAL A 192 6.98 13.98 4.14
N TYR A 193 7.22 12.73 3.74
CA TYR A 193 8.10 12.34 2.64
C TYR A 193 7.34 11.90 1.37
N SER A 194 6.01 12.03 1.33
CA SER A 194 5.21 11.67 0.15
C SER A 194 5.50 12.59 -1.04
N ARG A 195 5.75 11.99 -2.22
CA ARG A 195 6.16 12.70 -3.45
C ARG A 195 5.34 12.30 -4.67
N ILE A 196 5.09 11.00 -4.84
CA ILE A 196 4.54 10.46 -6.09
C ILE A 196 3.02 10.31 -6.01
N LYS A 197 2.30 11.21 -6.69
CA LYS A 197 0.83 11.17 -6.78
C LYS A 197 0.37 9.89 -7.49
N GLY A 198 -0.59 9.18 -6.91
CA GLY A 198 -1.25 8.06 -7.58
C GLY A 198 -2.04 7.13 -6.67
N SER A 199 -1.90 7.25 -5.34
CA SER A 199 -2.60 6.34 -4.44
C SER A 199 -3.94 6.90 -3.96
N VAL A 200 -4.89 6.01 -3.67
CA VAL A 200 -6.18 6.38 -3.07
C VAL A 200 -6.22 6.24 -1.54
N ALA A 201 -5.13 5.79 -0.94
CA ALA A 201 -5.01 5.64 0.51
C ALA A 201 -3.59 5.96 0.97
N ALA A 202 -3.44 6.57 2.14
CA ALA A 202 -2.13 6.90 2.68
C ALA A 202 -1.41 5.63 3.16
N PRO A 203 -0.07 5.54 3.06
CA PRO A 203 0.71 4.55 3.79
C PRO A 203 0.74 4.93 5.28
N THR A 204 -0.27 4.49 6.02
CA THR A 204 -0.61 5.05 7.35
C THR A 204 0.48 4.87 8.41
N ALA A 205 1.28 3.81 8.32
CA ALA A 205 2.43 3.61 9.21
C ALA A 205 3.48 4.70 9.06
N GLY A 206 3.54 5.31 7.87
CA GLY A 206 4.39 6.46 7.58
C GLY A 206 3.93 7.77 8.20
N LEU A 207 2.68 7.87 8.66
CA LEU A 207 2.11 9.13 9.16
C LEU A 207 2.75 9.57 10.47
N HIS A 208 3.32 8.65 11.24
CA HIS A 208 3.95 8.93 12.54
C HIS A 208 5.32 9.60 12.43
N PHE A 209 5.97 9.47 11.26
CA PHE A 209 7.27 10.10 11.03
C PHE A 209 7.11 11.60 10.84
N THR A 210 7.72 12.35 11.75
CA THR A 210 7.97 13.79 11.62
C THR A 210 9.34 14.01 10.99
N GLU A 211 9.60 15.23 10.53
CA GLU A 211 10.91 15.61 10.02
C GLU A 211 12.01 15.42 11.08
N GLU A 212 11.70 15.64 12.36
CA GLU A 212 12.61 15.41 13.49
C GLU A 212 12.96 13.92 13.64
N VAL A 213 11.97 13.02 13.59
CA VAL A 213 12.24 11.57 13.63
C VAL A 213 13.10 11.14 12.44
N LEU A 214 12.83 11.65 11.24
CA LEU A 214 13.63 11.33 10.05
C LEU A 214 15.09 11.81 10.20
N GLN A 215 15.31 13.01 10.75
CA GLN A 215 16.64 13.53 11.03
C GLN A 215 17.37 12.70 12.10
N ASN A 216 16.65 12.21 13.11
CA ASN A 216 17.21 11.32 14.14
C ASN A 216 17.61 9.94 13.57
N LEU A 217 16.86 9.42 12.60
CA LEU A 217 17.28 8.22 11.85
C LEU A 217 18.60 8.47 11.12
N ASP A 218 18.67 9.57 10.36
CA ASP A 218 19.86 9.95 9.59
C ASP A 218 21.08 10.14 10.52
N ALA A 219 20.89 10.81 11.67
CA ALA A 219 21.94 11.05 12.66
C ALA A 219 22.48 9.76 13.32
N ARG A 220 21.67 8.70 13.36
CA ARG A 220 22.07 7.38 13.86
C ARG A 220 22.64 6.47 12.76
N GLY A 221 22.75 6.97 11.54
CA GLY A 221 23.27 6.23 10.39
C GLY A 221 22.31 5.19 9.85
N ILE A 222 21.00 5.32 10.10
CA ILE A 222 19.97 4.47 9.48
C ILE A 222 19.73 5.00 8.07
N GLU A 223 20.05 4.18 7.06
CA GLU A 223 19.89 4.59 5.67
C GLU A 223 18.41 4.54 5.26
N ARG A 224 17.94 5.61 4.61
CA ARG A 224 16.56 5.67 4.11
C ARG A 224 16.50 5.34 2.62
N ASN A 225 15.56 4.49 2.26
CA ASN A 225 15.28 4.11 0.90
C ASN A 225 13.79 4.34 0.58
N GLU A 226 13.48 4.77 -0.63
CA GLU A 226 12.10 5.03 -1.05
C GLU A 226 11.71 4.13 -2.22
N ILE A 227 10.48 3.64 -2.16
CA ILE A 227 9.78 2.90 -3.21
C ILE A 227 8.39 3.50 -3.40
N THR A 228 7.74 3.23 -4.53
CA THR A 228 6.36 3.65 -4.76
C THR A 228 5.47 2.42 -4.90
N LEU A 229 4.38 2.38 -4.12
CA LEU A 229 3.25 1.50 -4.36
C LEU A 229 1.97 2.33 -4.30
N HIS A 230 1.20 2.33 -5.39
CA HIS A 230 -0.10 2.96 -5.45
C HIS A 230 -1.15 2.05 -4.87
N VAL A 231 -1.55 2.33 -3.64
CA VAL A 231 -2.62 1.61 -2.96
C VAL A 231 -3.92 1.85 -3.73
N GLY A 232 -4.53 0.77 -4.21
CA GLY A 232 -5.76 0.77 -5.00
C GLY A 232 -7.02 0.45 -4.18
N ALA A 233 -8.09 0.08 -4.88
CA ALA A 233 -9.44 -0.12 -4.33
C ALA A 233 -9.59 -1.16 -3.23
N GLY A 234 -8.72 -2.17 -3.24
CA GLY A 234 -8.83 -3.35 -2.40
C GLY A 234 -8.67 -3.05 -0.91
N THR A 235 -7.89 -2.03 -0.58
CA THR A 235 -7.45 -1.77 0.79
C THR A 235 -8.57 -1.34 1.73
N PHE A 236 -9.69 -0.84 1.20
CA PHE A 236 -10.85 -0.47 1.99
C PHE A 236 -11.87 -1.60 2.17
N LYS A 237 -11.69 -2.75 1.51
CA LYS A 237 -12.69 -3.82 1.53
C LYS A 237 -12.31 -4.88 2.58
N PRO A 238 -13.18 -5.16 3.55
CA PRO A 238 -12.98 -6.31 4.43
C PRO A 238 -13.08 -7.61 3.62
N VAL A 239 -12.42 -8.65 4.12
CA VAL A 239 -12.57 -10.01 3.57
C VAL A 239 -13.98 -10.49 3.93
N LYS A 240 -14.79 -10.77 2.90
CA LYS A 240 -16.20 -11.21 3.08
C LYS A 240 -16.40 -12.72 3.02
N SER A 241 -15.42 -13.44 2.48
CA SER A 241 -15.44 -14.89 2.37
C SER A 241 -15.13 -15.53 3.72
N GLU A 242 -15.64 -16.76 3.95
CA GLU A 242 -15.32 -17.53 5.16
C GLU A 242 -13.82 -17.86 5.22
N GLU A 243 -13.29 -18.30 4.09
CA GLU A 243 -11.88 -18.65 3.92
C GLU A 243 -11.15 -17.61 3.06
N ILE A 244 -9.83 -17.50 3.23
CA ILE A 244 -9.02 -16.55 2.46
C ILE A 244 -8.94 -16.91 0.98
N SER A 245 -9.13 -18.19 0.61
CA SER A 245 -9.20 -18.65 -0.79
C SER A 245 -10.30 -17.95 -1.58
N GLY A 246 -11.40 -17.55 -0.92
CA GLY A 246 -12.50 -16.81 -1.52
C GLY A 246 -12.24 -15.31 -1.69
N HIS A 247 -11.07 -14.81 -1.23
CA HIS A 247 -10.68 -13.41 -1.38
C HIS A 247 -9.69 -13.24 -2.53
N THR A 248 -10.04 -12.39 -3.49
CA THR A 248 -9.14 -11.97 -4.56
C THR A 248 -8.42 -10.69 -4.18
N MET A 249 -7.10 -10.74 -4.14
CA MET A 249 -6.24 -9.56 -3.97
C MET A 249 -6.30 -8.71 -5.23
N HIS A 250 -6.45 -7.40 -5.05
CA HIS A 250 -6.34 -6.45 -6.14
C HIS A 250 -4.88 -6.27 -6.52
N ALA A 251 -4.64 -6.10 -7.82
CA ALA A 251 -3.32 -5.73 -8.30
C ALA A 251 -3.00 -4.31 -7.83
N GLU A 252 -1.79 -4.12 -7.34
CA GLU A 252 -1.29 -2.81 -6.94
C GLU A 252 -0.03 -2.52 -7.74
N TRP A 253 0.00 -1.34 -8.34
CA TRP A 253 1.13 -0.90 -9.13
C TRP A 253 2.30 -0.50 -8.23
N ILE A 254 3.49 -0.95 -8.58
CA ILE A 254 4.74 -0.63 -7.92
C ILE A 254 5.75 -0.01 -8.90
N ALA A 255 6.51 0.95 -8.40
CA ALA A 255 7.72 1.45 -9.04
C ALA A 255 8.88 1.41 -8.06
N VAL A 256 9.94 0.72 -8.45
CA VAL A 256 11.14 0.55 -7.63
C VAL A 256 12.35 1.01 -8.44
N PRO A 257 12.97 2.15 -8.08
CA PRO A 257 14.18 2.62 -8.72
C PRO A 257 15.31 1.60 -8.63
N ARG A 258 16.16 1.52 -9.65
CA ARG A 258 17.36 0.68 -9.67
C ARG A 258 18.21 0.89 -8.40
N THR A 259 18.44 2.15 -8.04
CA THR A 259 19.19 2.54 -6.84
C THR A 259 18.62 1.95 -5.55
N SER A 260 17.30 1.75 -5.50
CA SER A 260 16.64 1.15 -4.34
C SER A 260 16.93 -0.35 -4.22
N ILE A 261 17.08 -1.05 -5.36
CA ILE A 261 17.48 -2.46 -5.42
C ILE A 261 18.96 -2.62 -5.10
N GLU A 262 19.82 -1.74 -5.65
CA GLU A 262 21.25 -1.71 -5.35
C GLU A 262 21.52 -1.49 -3.85
N ARG A 263 20.76 -0.60 -3.20
CA ARG A 263 20.81 -0.43 -1.75
C ARG A 263 20.38 -1.69 -1.00
N LEU A 264 19.27 -2.32 -1.39
CA LEU A 264 18.87 -3.59 -0.77
C LEU A 264 19.99 -4.63 -0.85
N LEU A 265 20.64 -4.76 -2.01
CA LEU A 265 21.78 -5.65 -2.20
C LEU A 265 22.99 -5.28 -1.32
N ALA A 266 23.31 -3.99 -1.18
CA ALA A 266 24.38 -3.51 -0.31
C ALA A 266 24.12 -3.86 1.18
N HIS A 267 22.85 -4.00 1.56
CA HIS A 267 22.40 -4.42 2.89
C HIS A 267 22.07 -5.92 2.97
N GLY A 268 22.67 -6.75 2.11
CA GLY A 268 22.50 -8.20 2.15
C GLY A 268 21.08 -8.68 1.83
N ALA A 269 20.32 -7.86 1.08
CA ALA A 269 18.90 -8.04 0.79
C ALA A 269 18.02 -8.11 2.06
N GLN A 270 18.39 -7.35 3.10
CA GLN A 270 17.63 -7.26 4.36
C GLN A 270 17.28 -5.81 4.69
N CYS A 271 16.08 -5.57 5.23
CA CYS A 271 15.67 -4.22 5.61
C CYS A 271 14.56 -4.17 6.67
N ILE A 272 14.34 -2.95 7.16
CA ILE A 272 13.19 -2.52 7.95
C ILE A 272 12.14 -1.96 6.99
N ALA A 273 10.93 -2.49 6.99
CA ALA A 273 9.84 -2.00 6.14
C ALA A 273 8.90 -1.08 6.93
N VAL A 274 8.57 0.08 6.36
CA VAL A 274 7.57 1.00 6.94
C VAL A 274 6.23 0.77 6.27
N GLY A 275 5.35 0.08 6.99
CA GLY A 275 4.00 -0.26 6.57
C GLY A 275 3.91 -1.53 5.74
N THR A 276 2.78 -2.21 5.87
CA THR A 276 2.44 -3.46 5.15
C THR A 276 2.48 -3.32 3.64
N THR A 277 2.22 -2.13 3.11
CA THR A 277 2.36 -1.83 1.69
C THR A 277 3.81 -1.97 1.22
N SER A 278 4.77 -1.41 1.96
CA SER A 278 6.19 -1.55 1.65
C SER A 278 6.63 -3.00 1.76
N VAL A 279 6.12 -3.73 2.75
CA VAL A 279 6.36 -5.18 2.91
C VAL A 279 5.96 -5.95 1.65
N ARG A 280 4.74 -5.75 1.15
CA ARG A 280 4.28 -6.44 -0.07
C ARG A 280 5.14 -6.11 -1.27
N THR A 281 5.56 -4.85 -1.46
CA THR A 281 6.48 -4.49 -2.55
C THR A 281 7.81 -5.21 -2.41
N LEU A 282 8.44 -5.12 -1.24
CA LEU A 282 9.77 -5.68 -0.99
C LEU A 282 9.78 -7.19 -1.20
N GLU A 283 8.82 -7.88 -0.60
CA GLU A 283 8.70 -9.32 -0.76
C GLU A 283 8.31 -9.72 -2.20
N SER A 284 7.57 -8.89 -2.92
CA SER A 284 7.33 -9.12 -4.36
C SER A 284 8.60 -9.05 -5.18
N LEU A 285 9.59 -8.22 -4.81
CA LEU A 285 10.87 -8.17 -5.53
C LEU A 285 11.59 -9.52 -5.49
N TYR A 286 11.54 -10.25 -4.38
CA TYR A 286 12.08 -11.60 -4.33
C TYR A 286 11.44 -12.50 -5.40
N TYR A 287 10.09 -12.52 -5.44
CA TYR A 287 9.38 -13.40 -6.37
C TYR A 287 9.49 -12.95 -7.83
N ILE A 288 9.65 -11.66 -8.11
CA ILE A 288 9.96 -11.17 -9.46
C ILE A 288 11.33 -11.72 -9.89
N GLY A 289 12.34 -11.63 -9.02
CA GLY A 289 13.64 -12.23 -9.26
C GLY A 289 13.57 -13.73 -9.54
N VAL A 290 12.77 -14.47 -8.75
CA VAL A 290 12.51 -15.90 -8.96
C VAL A 290 11.91 -16.16 -10.35
N ARG A 291 10.89 -15.41 -10.76
CA ARG A 291 10.24 -15.61 -12.08
C ARG A 291 11.18 -15.28 -13.23
N LEU A 292 11.96 -14.21 -13.11
CA LEU A 292 12.99 -13.83 -14.08
C LEU A 292 14.05 -14.94 -14.21
N HIS A 293 14.51 -15.48 -13.08
CA HIS A 293 15.44 -16.60 -13.06
C HIS A 293 14.88 -17.85 -13.73
N GLN A 294 13.63 -18.21 -13.41
CA GLN A 294 12.93 -19.36 -14.01
C GLN A 294 12.79 -19.21 -15.52
N ALA A 295 12.38 -18.03 -16.00
CA ALA A 295 12.32 -17.75 -17.44
C ALA A 295 13.67 -18.01 -18.13
N ARG A 296 14.76 -17.51 -17.55
CA ARG A 296 16.12 -17.72 -18.07
C ARG A 296 16.55 -19.19 -18.01
N ALA A 297 16.24 -19.90 -16.92
CA ALA A 297 16.53 -21.33 -16.78
C ALA A 297 15.79 -22.18 -17.83
N GLU A 298 14.59 -21.76 -18.23
CA GLU A 298 13.79 -22.32 -19.33
C GLU A 298 14.26 -21.88 -20.73
N GLN A 299 15.36 -21.13 -20.83
CA GLN A 299 15.87 -20.53 -22.07
C GLN A 299 14.87 -19.61 -22.78
N ARG A 300 13.98 -19.00 -22.00
CA ARG A 300 13.00 -18.02 -22.47
C ARG A 300 13.47 -16.61 -22.12
N THR A 301 13.35 -15.68 -23.07
CA THR A 301 13.56 -14.26 -22.77
C THR A 301 12.51 -13.79 -21.77
N PRO A 302 12.91 -13.20 -20.62
CA PRO A 302 11.96 -12.67 -19.66
C PRO A 302 11.10 -11.57 -20.28
N SER A 303 9.81 -11.56 -19.94
CA SER A 303 8.84 -10.56 -20.44
C SER A 303 8.20 -9.78 -19.29
N GLU A 304 7.39 -8.76 -19.62
CA GLU A 304 6.62 -8.00 -18.62
C GLU A 304 5.70 -8.89 -17.76
N ASP A 305 5.18 -9.98 -18.33
CA ASP A 305 4.36 -10.95 -17.59
C ASP A 305 5.10 -11.63 -16.43
N ASP A 306 6.44 -11.73 -16.53
CA ASP A 306 7.29 -12.28 -15.47
C ASP A 306 7.53 -11.30 -14.33
N LEU A 307 7.29 -10.02 -14.55
CA LEU A 307 7.39 -8.99 -13.53
C LEU A 307 6.16 -8.96 -12.63
N HIS A 308 5.05 -9.56 -13.05
CA HIS A 308 3.85 -9.63 -12.24
C HIS A 308 3.96 -10.71 -11.17
N VAL A 309 3.52 -10.41 -9.94
CA VAL A 309 3.45 -11.39 -8.84
C VAL A 309 2.00 -11.78 -8.58
N PRO A 310 1.57 -12.99 -9.01
CA PRO A 310 0.25 -13.51 -8.70
C PRO A 310 0.07 -13.74 -7.20
N GLN A 311 -1.19 -13.75 -6.79
CA GLN A 311 -1.60 -13.88 -5.39
C GLN A 311 -0.93 -15.04 -4.65
N TRP A 312 -0.99 -16.25 -5.22
CA TRP A 312 -0.58 -17.49 -4.54
C TRP A 312 0.83 -17.96 -4.85
N LEU A 313 1.57 -17.23 -5.70
CA LEU A 313 2.91 -17.60 -6.14
C LEU A 313 3.86 -17.98 -4.98
N PRO A 314 3.88 -17.28 -3.83
CA PRO A 314 4.77 -17.64 -2.72
C PRO A 314 4.63 -19.08 -2.23
N TYR A 315 3.39 -19.55 -2.08
CA TYR A 315 3.08 -20.87 -1.54
C TYR A 315 3.24 -21.97 -2.61
N GLU A 316 2.99 -21.62 -3.88
CA GLU A 316 3.24 -22.50 -5.01
C GLU A 316 4.74 -22.75 -5.21
N TYR A 317 5.53 -21.68 -5.10
CA TYR A 317 6.98 -21.74 -5.17
C TYR A 317 7.57 -22.57 -4.04
N ALA A 318 7.19 -22.30 -2.79
CA ALA A 318 7.65 -23.05 -1.62
C ALA A 318 7.31 -24.55 -1.72
N ALA A 319 6.16 -24.90 -2.31
CA ALA A 319 5.75 -26.30 -2.48
C ALA A 319 6.48 -27.04 -3.61
N SER A 320 7.01 -26.31 -4.59
CA SER A 320 7.58 -26.88 -5.83
C SER A 320 9.10 -26.78 -5.92
N THR A 321 9.74 -25.96 -5.08
CA THR A 321 11.16 -25.65 -5.19
C THR A 321 11.92 -26.06 -3.92
N PRO A 322 12.66 -27.20 -3.95
CA PRO A 322 13.39 -27.70 -2.79
C PRO A 322 14.65 -26.87 -2.45
N THR A 323 15.20 -26.14 -3.43
CA THR A 323 16.34 -25.25 -3.25
C THR A 323 15.95 -23.86 -3.72
N PRO A 324 15.35 -23.02 -2.84
CA PRO A 324 14.94 -21.68 -3.21
C PRO A 324 16.15 -20.79 -3.51
N LEU A 325 15.97 -19.78 -4.37
CA LEU A 325 16.98 -18.75 -4.57
C LEU A 325 17.21 -17.99 -3.26
N THR A 326 18.43 -17.53 -3.06
CA THR A 326 18.70 -16.52 -2.02
C THR A 326 18.10 -15.17 -2.43
N SER A 327 17.81 -14.33 -1.44
CA SER A 327 17.27 -12.99 -1.67
C SER A 327 18.21 -12.11 -2.50
N VAL A 328 19.52 -12.28 -2.35
CA VAL A 328 20.55 -11.58 -3.13
C VAL A 328 20.51 -12.02 -4.60
N GLU A 329 20.47 -13.32 -4.88
CA GLU A 329 20.37 -13.83 -6.26
C GLU A 329 19.09 -13.35 -6.94
N ALA A 330 17.95 -13.40 -6.24
CA ALA A 330 16.68 -12.90 -6.76
C ALA A 330 16.74 -11.40 -7.14
N LEU A 331 17.30 -10.54 -6.27
CA LEU A 331 17.44 -9.12 -6.57
C LEU A 331 18.44 -8.85 -7.71
N GLN A 332 19.48 -9.67 -7.85
CA GLN A 332 20.43 -9.58 -8.97
C GLN A 332 19.77 -9.89 -10.31
N GLU A 333 18.84 -10.85 -10.36
CA GLU A 333 18.07 -11.18 -11.56
C GLU A 333 17.20 -10.00 -12.06
N ILE A 334 16.74 -9.16 -11.13
CA ILE A 334 16.05 -7.91 -11.47
C ILE A 334 17.04 -6.90 -12.06
N LEU A 335 18.21 -6.70 -11.46
CA LEU A 335 19.21 -5.77 -12.00
C LEU A 335 19.65 -6.18 -13.42
N LEU A 336 19.84 -7.49 -13.66
CA LEU A 336 20.12 -8.03 -14.98
C LEU A 336 19.00 -7.71 -15.97
N TYR A 337 17.74 -7.92 -15.57
CA TYR A 337 16.59 -7.54 -16.41
C TYR A 337 16.58 -6.04 -16.74
N LEU A 338 16.82 -5.17 -15.75
CA LEU A 338 16.88 -3.73 -15.96
C LEU A 338 18.03 -3.35 -16.90
N ASP A 339 19.19 -3.98 -16.79
CA ASP A 339 20.34 -3.76 -17.67
C ASP A 339 20.05 -4.18 -19.12
N GLU A 340 19.47 -5.37 -19.31
CA GLU A 340 19.08 -5.90 -20.63
C GLU A 340 18.08 -4.99 -21.37
N HIS A 341 17.21 -4.31 -20.61
CA HIS A 341 16.15 -3.44 -21.16
C HIS A 341 16.49 -1.94 -21.08
N GLY A 342 17.66 -1.57 -20.55
CA GLY A 342 18.08 -0.17 -20.38
C GLY A 342 17.18 0.64 -19.43
N LEU A 343 16.55 -0.01 -18.44
CA LEU A 343 15.59 0.58 -17.52
C LEU A 343 16.27 1.10 -16.24
N GLN A 344 15.81 2.24 -15.73
CA GLN A 344 16.27 2.80 -14.44
C GLN A 344 15.29 2.57 -13.29
N THR A 345 14.08 2.11 -13.61
CA THR A 345 13.02 1.85 -12.63
C THR A 345 12.30 0.59 -13.07
N LEU A 346 12.08 -0.32 -12.13
CA LEU A 346 11.19 -1.46 -12.30
C LEU A 346 9.75 -0.98 -12.12
N HIS A 347 8.94 -1.07 -13.17
CA HIS A 347 7.50 -0.81 -13.12
C HIS A 347 6.75 -2.13 -13.29
N THR A 348 5.85 -2.45 -12.36
CA THR A 348 5.04 -3.68 -12.44
C THR A 348 3.85 -3.60 -11.48
N ALA A 349 3.09 -4.69 -11.34
CA ALA A 349 2.03 -4.85 -10.37
C ALA A 349 2.18 -6.12 -9.53
N THR A 350 1.73 -6.06 -8.28
CA THR A 350 1.69 -7.21 -7.37
C THR A 350 0.28 -7.49 -6.87
N GLN A 351 -0.05 -8.77 -6.77
CA GLN A 351 -1.27 -9.27 -6.10
C GLN A 351 -0.93 -10.13 -4.88
N ILE A 352 0.33 -10.11 -4.43
CA ILE A 352 0.83 -11.02 -3.40
C ILE A 352 -0.06 -11.02 -2.14
N ILE A 353 -0.44 -12.21 -1.68
CA ILE A 353 -1.06 -12.39 -0.37
C ILE A 353 -0.04 -12.95 0.62
N ILE A 354 0.14 -12.24 1.72
CA ILE A 354 1.01 -12.66 2.83
C ILE A 354 0.09 -13.05 3.99
N ALA A 355 0.15 -14.33 4.36
CA ALA A 355 -0.68 -14.98 5.37
C ALA A 355 0.15 -16.08 6.06
N PRO A 356 -0.26 -16.59 7.23
CA PRO A 356 0.49 -17.61 7.94
C PRO A 356 0.91 -18.79 7.06
N GLY A 357 2.16 -19.25 7.26
CA GLY A 357 2.84 -20.19 6.37
C GLY A 357 3.71 -19.50 5.30
N TYR A 358 3.78 -18.17 5.31
CA TYR A 358 4.66 -17.38 4.46
C TYR A 358 6.08 -17.30 5.02
N GLU A 359 7.08 -17.36 4.14
CA GLU A 359 8.50 -17.14 4.46
C GLU A 359 8.92 -15.75 4.02
N TYR A 360 9.42 -14.93 4.95
CA TYR A 360 9.89 -13.58 4.66
C TYR A 360 11.32 -13.59 4.12
N HIS A 361 11.50 -13.12 2.88
CA HIS A 361 12.78 -13.18 2.18
C HIS A 361 13.63 -11.95 2.40
N ILE A 362 13.03 -10.76 2.48
CA ILE A 362 13.75 -9.47 2.50
C ILE A 362 13.49 -8.70 3.79
N VAL A 363 12.25 -8.66 4.26
CA VAL A 363 11.87 -7.88 5.43
C VAL A 363 12.27 -8.61 6.71
N ARG A 364 12.93 -7.88 7.63
CA ARG A 364 13.36 -8.40 8.95
C ARG A 364 12.73 -7.69 10.13
N THR A 365 12.28 -6.46 9.93
CA THR A 365 11.56 -5.65 10.91
C THR A 365 10.43 -4.91 10.21
N ILE A 366 9.26 -4.79 10.86
CA ILE A 366 8.12 -4.04 10.33
C ILE A 366 7.74 -2.93 11.30
N VAL A 367 7.65 -1.69 10.81
CA VAL A 367 6.94 -0.60 11.51
C VAL A 367 5.53 -0.51 10.93
N THR A 368 4.49 -0.71 11.74
CA THR A 368 3.11 -0.72 11.25
C THR A 368 2.10 -0.25 12.30
N ASN A 369 0.91 0.17 11.86
CA ASN A 369 -0.24 0.42 12.73
C ASN A 369 -0.89 -0.89 13.20
N PHE A 370 -1.86 -0.78 14.10
CA PHE A 370 -2.82 -1.85 14.39
C PHE A 370 -3.94 -1.89 13.33
N HIS A 371 -4.21 -3.07 12.80
CA HIS A 371 -5.12 -3.29 11.66
C HIS A 371 -6.49 -3.81 12.07
N GLN A 372 -7.51 -3.59 11.22
CA GLN A 372 -8.86 -4.09 11.48
C GLN A 372 -8.90 -5.61 11.72
N PRO A 373 -9.82 -6.10 12.56
CA PRO A 373 -10.10 -7.52 12.66
C PRO A 373 -10.54 -8.06 11.28
N GLN A 374 -10.26 -9.34 11.03
CA GLN A 374 -10.67 -10.02 9.79
C GLN A 374 -10.13 -9.34 8.51
N SER A 375 -8.92 -8.78 8.58
CA SER A 375 -8.26 -8.11 7.45
C SER A 375 -7.04 -8.87 6.95
N THR A 376 -6.73 -8.74 5.65
CA THR A 376 -5.50 -9.29 5.07
C THR A 376 -4.23 -8.67 5.66
N LEU A 377 -4.30 -7.42 6.15
CA LEU A 377 -3.20 -6.77 6.84
C LEU A 377 -2.88 -7.46 8.18
N LEU A 378 -3.91 -7.90 8.91
CA LEU A 378 -3.73 -8.68 10.14
C LEU A 378 -3.14 -10.06 9.84
N LEU A 379 -3.53 -10.71 8.73
CA LEU A 379 -2.90 -11.96 8.28
C LEU A 379 -1.41 -11.79 7.98
N LEU A 380 -1.03 -10.67 7.33
CA LEU A 380 0.37 -10.35 7.07
C LEU A 380 1.16 -10.19 8.37
N VAL A 381 0.65 -9.39 9.31
CA VAL A 381 1.27 -9.22 10.63
C VAL A 381 1.38 -10.56 11.35
N SER A 382 0.31 -11.36 11.34
CA SER A 382 0.31 -12.70 11.93
C SER A 382 1.37 -13.62 11.31
N ALA A 383 1.55 -13.58 9.99
CA ALA A 383 2.59 -14.35 9.33
C ALA A 383 3.99 -13.93 9.79
N PHE A 384 4.19 -12.63 10.02
CA PHE A 384 5.48 -12.06 10.43
C PHE A 384 5.89 -12.40 11.87
N VAL A 385 4.90 -12.65 12.73
CA VAL A 385 5.10 -12.94 14.16
C VAL A 385 4.78 -14.38 14.53
N ASP A 386 4.87 -15.30 13.56
CA ASP A 386 4.66 -16.74 13.72
C ASP A 386 3.30 -17.12 14.34
N GLY A 387 2.24 -16.40 13.94
CA GLY A 387 0.89 -16.62 14.45
C GLY A 387 0.59 -15.99 15.81
N ARG A 388 1.59 -15.43 16.50
CA ARG A 388 1.45 -14.81 17.84
C ARG A 388 0.94 -13.36 17.78
N TRP A 389 -0.05 -13.08 16.94
CA TRP A 389 -0.59 -11.73 16.78
C TRP A 389 -1.50 -11.33 17.94
N GLN A 390 -2.20 -12.29 18.57
CA GLN A 390 -3.12 -12.01 19.68
C GLN A 390 -2.41 -11.35 20.85
N GLU A 391 -1.21 -11.81 21.20
CA GLU A 391 -0.38 -11.24 22.29
C GLU A 391 -0.17 -9.73 22.10
N ILE A 392 0.06 -9.29 20.86
CA ILE A 392 0.30 -7.89 20.49
C ILE A 392 -0.99 -7.07 20.64
N TYR A 393 -2.08 -7.59 20.09
CA TYR A 393 -3.35 -6.88 20.04
C TYR A 393 -4.04 -6.84 21.42
N ASP A 394 -3.96 -7.91 22.19
CA ASP A 394 -4.43 -7.97 23.58
C ASP A 394 -3.64 -7.02 24.46
N TYR A 395 -2.30 -6.96 24.31
CA TYR A 395 -1.48 -5.98 25.01
C TYR A 395 -1.94 -4.56 24.67
N ALA A 396 -2.07 -4.25 23.37
CA ALA A 396 -2.48 -2.92 22.90
C ALA A 396 -3.86 -2.50 23.45
N LEU A 397 -4.85 -3.40 23.44
CA LEU A 397 -6.19 -3.13 23.98
C LEU A 397 -6.16 -2.89 25.50
N ASN A 398 -5.33 -3.63 26.23
CA ASN A 398 -5.19 -3.53 27.69
C ASN A 398 -4.36 -2.31 28.14
N HIS A 399 -3.59 -1.69 27.24
CA HIS A 399 -2.72 -0.55 27.53
C HIS A 399 -3.15 0.73 26.78
N ASP A 400 -4.45 0.86 26.47
CA ASP A 400 -5.05 2.06 25.91
C ASP A 400 -4.44 2.53 24.56
N PHE A 401 -3.93 1.61 23.75
CA PHE A 401 -3.49 1.94 22.40
C PHE A 401 -4.68 2.32 21.51
N ARG A 402 -4.43 3.24 20.60
CA ARG A 402 -5.33 3.69 19.54
C ARG A 402 -5.05 2.90 18.27
N PHE A 403 -6.10 2.58 17.51
CA PHE A 403 -6.01 1.65 16.39
C PHE A 403 -6.22 2.35 15.04
N LEU A 404 -5.86 1.65 13.96
CA LEU A 404 -6.04 2.04 12.56
C LEU A 404 -5.20 3.25 12.12
N SER A 405 -5.58 3.93 11.03
CA SER A 405 -4.75 4.91 10.32
C SER A 405 -4.08 5.97 11.19
N TYR A 406 -4.85 6.60 12.07
CA TYR A 406 -4.40 7.69 12.94
C TYR A 406 -4.10 7.26 14.37
N GLY A 407 -4.10 5.94 14.61
CA GLY A 407 -3.89 5.34 15.91
C GLY A 407 -2.46 5.46 16.37
N ASP A 408 -2.00 4.43 17.06
CA ASP A 408 -0.63 4.25 17.50
C ASP A 408 0.10 3.26 16.58
N SER A 409 1.38 3.06 16.83
CA SER A 409 2.28 2.22 16.03
C SER A 409 2.81 1.02 16.80
N SER A 410 3.39 0.11 16.04
CA SER A 410 4.19 -1.01 16.52
C SER A 410 5.47 -1.13 15.68
N VAL A 411 6.55 -1.56 16.30
CA VAL A 411 7.75 -2.08 15.63
C VAL A 411 7.91 -3.54 16.01
N LEU A 412 7.87 -4.40 14.99
CA LEU A 412 7.86 -5.85 15.13
C LEU A 412 9.23 -6.39 14.76
N ASN A 413 9.78 -7.24 15.64
CA ASN A 413 11.10 -7.84 15.55
C ASN A 413 12.20 -6.76 15.40
N TYR A 414 12.20 -5.76 16.30
CA TYR A 414 13.13 -4.61 16.24
C TYR A 414 14.60 -5.00 16.41
N ASP A 415 14.86 -6.17 17.01
CA ASP A 415 16.18 -6.76 17.28
C ASP A 415 16.58 -7.85 16.26
N ALA A 416 15.83 -8.01 15.17
CA ALA A 416 16.11 -9.02 14.14
C ALA A 416 17.40 -8.75 13.37
N LEU A 417 17.68 -7.47 13.13
CA LEU A 417 18.90 -7.01 12.46
C LEU A 417 19.97 -6.70 13.51
N LYS A 418 21.22 -6.92 13.14
CA LYS A 418 22.38 -6.57 13.96
C LYS A 418 23.00 -5.28 13.45
N ASP A 419 23.68 -4.55 14.32
CA ASP A 419 24.52 -3.42 13.91
C ASP A 419 25.49 -3.87 12.81
N THR A 420 25.51 -3.16 11.69
CA THR A 420 26.56 -3.32 10.69
C THR A 420 27.84 -2.67 11.24
N GLU A 421 28.93 -3.43 11.33
CA GLU A 421 30.24 -2.86 11.65
C GLU A 421 30.61 -1.85 10.55
N ALA A 422 30.81 -0.59 10.96
CA ALA A 422 31.11 0.53 10.07
C ALA A 422 32.52 0.47 9.47
#